data_AF-A0A845S6E3-F1
#
_entry.id   AF-A0A845S6E3-F1
#
_cell.length_a   1.000
_cell.length_b   1.000
_cell.length_c   1.000
_cell.angle_alpha   90.00
_cell.angle_beta   90.00
_cell.angle_gamma   90.00
#
_symmetry.space_group_name_H-M   'P 1'
#
loop_
_entity.id
_entity.type
_entity.pdbx_description
1 polymer ?
#
loop_
_entity_poly.entity_id
_entity_poly.type
_entity_poly.pdbx_seq_one_letter_code
_entity_poly.pdbx_strand_id
1 'polypeptide(L)'
;MKKITIKVNLNNNSYPIVIGKNILKNTGPEIKRIVPKANKFLLITDKNIPKSHIRSILSSIKSKNKYVFTLSAGEKSKNMNFTNLILKKLFKYNFNRDDCVIALGGGVIGDLSGFASSIFKRGVNFVQIPTTLLAQVDSSIGGKTGINSSEGKNMIGTFYQPKLVLIDPITLKSLPHRHLIAGYAEILKYALIMNTKFFSWLEKNSHSIINLTDINLVMHAIKESCKSKAIVV
;
A
#
# COMPACT_ATOMS: atom_id res chain seq x y z
N MET A 1 -17.07 -11.18 6.28
CA MET A 1 -16.35 -11.29 4.99
C MET A 1 -15.06 -12.08 5.23
N LYS A 2 -14.70 -13.01 4.35
CA LYS A 2 -13.47 -13.80 4.49
C LYS A 2 -12.27 -12.87 4.33
N LYS A 3 -11.49 -12.72 5.40
CA LYS A 3 -10.28 -11.90 5.47
C LYS A 3 -9.10 -12.82 5.68
N ILE A 4 -8.03 -12.60 4.94
CA ILE A 4 -6.75 -13.29 5.10
C ILE A 4 -5.81 -12.32 5.79
N THR A 5 -5.13 -12.78 6.83
CA THR A 5 -4.09 -11.98 7.51
C THR A 5 -2.76 -12.71 7.41
N ILE A 6 -1.74 -12.02 6.93
CA ILE A 6 -0.35 -12.48 6.90
C ILE A 6 0.41 -11.58 7.87
N LYS A 7 1.23 -12.17 8.74
CA LYS A 7 2.11 -11.41 9.62
C LYS A 7 3.50 -11.35 8.98
N VAL A 8 4.01 -10.14 8.78
CA VAL A 8 5.42 -9.93 8.42
C VAL A 8 6.20 -9.87 9.73
N ASN A 9 7.12 -10.82 9.94
CA ASN A 9 7.83 -10.99 11.21
C ASN A 9 9.19 -10.29 11.14
N LEU A 10 9.28 -9.07 11.69
CA LEU A 10 10.50 -8.26 11.71
C LEU A 10 10.85 -7.85 13.15
N ASN A 11 10.77 -8.81 14.08
CA ASN A 11 10.91 -8.58 15.53
C ASN A 11 10.00 -7.42 15.97
N ASN A 12 10.59 -6.32 16.46
CA ASN A 12 9.90 -5.14 16.97
C ASN A 12 9.11 -4.35 15.91
N ASN A 13 9.35 -4.59 14.62
CA ASN A 13 8.69 -3.90 13.51
C ASN A 13 7.70 -4.78 12.75
N SER A 14 7.24 -5.87 13.37
CA SER A 14 6.26 -6.77 12.76
C SER A 14 4.93 -6.05 12.50
N TYR A 15 4.31 -6.33 11.34
CA TYR A 15 3.03 -5.73 10.97
C TYR A 15 2.13 -6.72 10.21
N PRO A 16 0.80 -6.55 10.28
CA PRO A 16 -0.13 -7.35 9.50
C PRO A 16 -0.30 -6.83 8.07
N ILE A 17 -0.36 -7.75 7.12
CA ILE A 17 -0.96 -7.56 5.81
C ILE A 17 -2.35 -8.17 5.86
N VAL A 18 -3.36 -7.36 5.62
CA VAL A 18 -4.76 -7.74 5.66
C VAL A 18 -5.32 -7.71 4.25
N ILE A 19 -5.77 -8.85 3.74
CA ILE A 19 -6.33 -9.00 2.40
C ILE A 19 -7.82 -9.33 2.52
N GLY A 20 -8.68 -8.54 1.88
CA GLY A 20 -10.12 -8.79 1.91
C GLY A 20 -10.87 -8.01 0.82
N LYS A 21 -11.93 -8.62 0.32
CA LYS A 21 -12.84 -8.00 -0.65
C LYS A 21 -13.64 -6.87 0.01
N ASN A 22 -13.76 -5.71 -0.66
CA ASN A 22 -14.48 -4.52 -0.16
C ASN A 22 -14.05 -4.09 1.24
N ILE A 23 -12.79 -4.28 1.60
CA ILE A 23 -12.27 -4.00 2.93
C ILE A 23 -11.98 -2.50 3.14
N LEU A 24 -12.01 -1.68 2.08
CA LEU A 24 -11.85 -0.23 2.21
C LEU A 24 -12.87 0.40 3.18
N LYS A 25 -14.09 -0.12 3.25
CA LYS A 25 -15.14 0.31 4.20
C LYS A 25 -14.82 -0.02 5.67
N ASN A 26 -13.81 -0.85 5.91
CA ASN A 26 -13.33 -1.25 7.23
C ASN A 26 -11.98 -0.60 7.57
N THR A 27 -11.47 0.33 6.76
CA THR A 27 -10.16 0.96 6.96
C THR A 27 -10.03 1.59 8.34
N GLY A 28 -10.99 2.41 8.77
CA GLY A 28 -10.97 3.05 10.09
C GLY A 28 -10.86 2.06 11.25
N PRO A 29 -11.74 1.06 11.36
CA PRO A 29 -11.63 -0.01 12.36
C PRO A 29 -10.29 -0.77 12.31
N GLU A 30 -9.79 -1.13 11.13
CA GLU A 30 -8.50 -1.84 11.00
C GLU A 30 -7.33 -1.00 11.48
N ILE A 31 -7.30 0.30 11.13
CA ILE A 31 -6.28 1.23 11.59
C ILE A 31 -6.36 1.41 13.11
N LYS A 32 -7.56 1.63 13.66
CA LYS A 32 -7.75 1.84 15.11
C LYS A 32 -7.34 0.65 15.97
N ARG A 33 -7.41 -0.57 15.43
CA ARG A 33 -6.92 -1.78 16.11
C ARG A 33 -5.39 -1.78 16.30
N ILE A 34 -4.65 -1.14 15.40
CA ILE A 34 -3.18 -1.11 15.43
C ILE A 34 -2.63 0.19 16.02
N VAL A 35 -3.26 1.32 15.72
CA VAL A 35 -2.84 2.66 16.19
C VAL A 35 -4.01 3.36 16.91
N PRO A 36 -4.43 2.86 18.09
CA PRO A 36 -5.66 3.31 18.76
C PRO A 36 -5.65 4.79 19.12
N LYS A 37 -4.46 5.35 19.41
CA LYS A 37 -4.27 6.76 19.78
C LYS A 37 -4.39 7.74 18.61
N ALA A 38 -4.32 7.28 17.36
CA ALA A 38 -4.38 8.15 16.19
C ALA A 38 -5.69 8.93 16.14
N ASN A 39 -5.63 10.26 16.12
CA ASN A 39 -6.82 11.11 16.04
C ASN A 39 -6.87 11.91 14.73
N LYS A 40 -5.74 12.19 14.11
CA LYS A 40 -5.65 12.82 12.80
C LYS A 40 -5.21 11.83 11.74
N PHE A 41 -5.81 11.95 10.56
CA PHE A 41 -5.57 11.06 9.43
C PHE A 41 -5.31 11.90 8.18
N LEU A 42 -4.15 11.72 7.55
CA LEU A 42 -3.85 12.31 6.24
C LEU A 42 -3.84 11.20 5.20
N LEU A 43 -4.86 11.18 4.34
CA LEU A 43 -4.92 10.28 3.19
C LEU A 43 -4.19 10.92 2.00
N ILE A 44 -3.10 10.30 1.58
CA ILE A 44 -2.33 10.70 0.40
C ILE A 44 -2.70 9.76 -0.74
N THR A 45 -3.04 10.32 -1.89
CA THR A 45 -3.52 9.58 -3.07
C THR A 45 -3.09 10.30 -4.34
N ASP A 46 -3.21 9.65 -5.50
CA ASP A 46 -3.09 10.31 -6.80
C ASP A 46 -4.45 10.56 -7.48
N LYS A 47 -4.43 11.34 -8.57
CA LYS A 47 -5.60 11.73 -9.37
C LYS A 47 -6.31 10.57 -10.08
N ASN A 48 -5.64 9.44 -10.31
CA ASN A 48 -6.22 8.30 -11.03
C ASN A 48 -7.09 7.43 -10.11
N ILE A 49 -6.97 7.58 -8.78
CA ILE A 49 -7.75 6.81 -7.83
C ILE A 49 -9.23 7.25 -7.84
N PRO A 50 -10.18 6.31 -8.02
CA PRO A 50 -11.60 6.62 -7.96
C PRO A 50 -12.02 7.31 -6.67
N LYS A 51 -12.80 8.40 -6.79
CA LYS A 51 -13.37 9.13 -5.63
C LYS A 51 -14.23 8.22 -4.73
N SER A 52 -14.80 7.15 -5.25
CA SER A 52 -15.55 6.15 -4.47
C SER A 52 -14.66 5.43 -3.44
N HIS A 53 -13.42 5.11 -3.78
CA HIS A 53 -12.46 4.49 -2.86
C HIS A 53 -12.09 5.44 -1.72
N ILE A 54 -11.79 6.70 -2.06
CA ILE A 54 -11.51 7.77 -1.09
C ILE A 54 -12.70 7.94 -0.13
N ARG A 55 -13.92 8.06 -0.66
CA ARG A 55 -15.15 8.19 0.15
C ARG A 55 -15.33 6.99 1.09
N SER A 56 -15.12 5.77 0.59
CA SER A 56 -15.25 4.55 1.41
C SER A 56 -14.27 4.50 2.58
N ILE A 57 -13.04 4.98 2.39
CA ILE A 57 -12.04 5.05 3.46
C ILE A 57 -12.43 6.13 4.46
N LEU A 58 -12.72 7.34 4.00
CA LEU A 58 -13.04 8.46 4.87
C LEU A 58 -14.30 8.21 5.70
N SER A 59 -15.33 7.59 5.13
CA SER A 59 -16.56 7.25 5.87
C SER A 59 -16.33 6.21 6.96
N SER A 60 -15.36 5.31 6.78
CA SER A 60 -15.02 4.29 7.78
C SER A 60 -14.27 4.82 9.00
N ILE A 61 -13.56 5.94 8.87
CA ILE A 61 -12.76 6.53 9.95
C ILE A 61 -13.69 7.36 10.85
N LYS A 62 -13.77 7.05 12.14
CA LYS A 62 -14.56 7.83 13.11
C LYS A 62 -13.68 8.89 13.80
N SER A 63 -13.35 9.95 13.06
CA SER A 63 -12.62 11.13 13.57
C SER A 63 -13.15 12.39 12.87
N LYS A 64 -13.05 13.56 13.49
CA LYS A 64 -13.32 14.84 12.80
C LYS A 64 -12.12 15.34 11.99
N ASN A 65 -10.92 14.87 12.30
CA ASN A 65 -9.66 15.36 11.72
C ASN A 65 -9.14 14.44 10.62
N LYS A 66 -9.86 14.38 9.50
CA LYS A 66 -9.45 13.62 8.31
C LYS A 66 -9.17 14.58 7.17
N TYR A 67 -8.02 14.44 6.54
CA TYR A 67 -7.58 15.28 5.45
C TYR A 67 -7.21 14.41 4.25
N VAL A 68 -7.40 14.96 3.04
CA VAL A 68 -6.99 14.31 1.80
C VAL A 68 -5.99 15.21 1.10
N PHE A 69 -4.91 14.61 0.60
CA PHE A 69 -3.97 15.25 -0.29
C PHE A 69 -3.81 14.44 -1.57
N THR A 70 -4.29 15.02 -2.67
CA THR A 70 -4.26 14.39 -4.00
C THR A 70 -3.09 14.93 -4.81
N LEU A 71 -2.22 14.03 -5.26
CA LEU A 71 -1.02 14.30 -6.04
C LEU A 71 -1.25 14.01 -7.53
N SER A 72 -0.36 14.52 -8.38
CA SER A 72 -0.26 14.05 -9.76
C SER A 72 0.18 12.59 -9.78
N ALA A 73 -0.45 11.80 -10.66
CA ALA A 73 -0.09 10.40 -10.84
C ALA A 73 1.26 10.24 -11.57
N GLY A 74 1.91 9.11 -11.33
CA GLY A 74 3.13 8.69 -12.03
C GLY A 74 4.45 9.08 -11.36
N GLU A 75 5.54 8.53 -11.88
CA GLU A 75 6.88 8.57 -11.28
C GLU A 75 7.43 9.98 -11.05
N LYS A 76 6.98 10.97 -11.83
CA LYS A 76 7.43 12.37 -11.70
C LYS A 76 7.06 12.99 -10.36
N SER A 77 6.04 12.48 -9.66
CA SER A 77 5.69 12.96 -8.32
C SER A 77 6.62 12.43 -7.22
N LYS A 78 7.46 11.46 -7.54
CA LYS A 78 8.34 10.79 -6.59
C LYS A 78 9.65 11.56 -6.38
N ASN A 79 9.56 12.77 -5.84
CA ASN A 79 10.71 13.67 -5.63
C ASN A 79 10.58 14.49 -4.33
N MET A 80 11.66 15.18 -3.96
CA MET A 80 11.75 15.93 -2.70
C MET A 80 10.74 17.08 -2.61
N ASN A 81 10.37 17.70 -3.73
CA ASN A 81 9.38 18.79 -3.72
C ASN A 81 8.01 18.28 -3.24
N PHE A 82 7.57 17.11 -3.72
CA PHE A 82 6.33 16.51 -3.26
C PHE A 82 6.41 15.98 -1.83
N THR A 83 7.58 15.47 -1.40
CA THR A 83 7.82 15.15 0.02
C THR A 83 7.61 16.39 0.88
N ASN A 84 8.21 17.52 0.51
CA ASN A 84 8.06 18.79 1.22
C ASN A 84 6.61 19.27 1.27
N LEU A 85 5.82 19.06 0.22
CA LEU A 85 4.38 19.38 0.24
C LEU A 85 3.61 18.53 1.26
N ILE A 86 3.92 17.23 1.37
CA ILE A 86 3.32 16.35 2.39
C ILE A 86 3.72 16.84 3.79
N LEU A 87 4.99 17.12 4.03
CA LEU A 87 5.48 17.64 5.31
C LEU A 87 4.79 18.96 5.69
N LYS A 88 4.66 19.90 4.75
CA LYS A 88 3.93 21.16 4.96
C LYS A 88 2.49 20.94 5.39
N LYS A 89 1.78 19.95 4.83
CA LYS A 89 0.42 19.59 5.27
C LYS A 89 0.41 19.02 6.68
N LEU A 90 1.33 18.11 7.00
CA LEU A 90 1.45 17.53 8.33
C LEU A 90 1.72 18.60 9.41
N PHE A 91 2.62 19.56 9.13
CA PHE A 91 2.85 20.70 10.02
C PHE A 91 1.62 21.63 10.11
N LYS A 92 1.01 21.99 8.97
CA LYS A 92 -0.17 22.86 8.93
C LYS A 92 -1.34 22.31 9.76
N TYR A 93 -1.56 21.00 9.73
CA TYR A 93 -2.63 20.35 10.51
C TYR A 93 -2.16 19.88 11.91
N ASN A 94 -0.95 20.29 12.30
CA ASN A 94 -0.32 19.99 13.59
C ASN A 94 -0.36 18.49 13.93
N PHE A 95 0.07 17.62 13.01
CA PHE A 95 0.13 16.17 13.25
C PHE A 95 1.15 15.85 14.35
N ASN A 96 0.81 14.87 15.18
CA ASN A 96 1.68 14.29 16.20
C ASN A 96 2.15 12.89 15.80
N ARG A 97 3.10 12.32 16.55
CA ARG A 97 3.68 11.00 16.24
C ARG A 97 2.65 9.86 16.32
N ASP A 98 1.63 10.01 17.16
CA ASP A 98 0.54 9.05 17.30
C ASP A 98 -0.50 9.14 16.16
N ASP A 99 -0.53 10.25 15.40
CA ASP A 99 -1.43 10.41 14.26
C ASP A 99 -1.00 9.52 13.09
N CYS A 100 -1.81 9.44 12.02
CA CYS A 100 -1.63 8.44 10.98
C CYS A 100 -1.64 9.03 9.57
N VAL A 101 -0.63 8.67 8.78
CA VAL A 101 -0.56 8.89 7.33
C VAL A 101 -1.01 7.62 6.62
N ILE A 102 -1.93 7.76 5.67
CA ILE A 102 -2.48 6.66 4.90
C ILE A 102 -2.10 6.87 3.43
N ALA A 103 -1.34 5.95 2.85
CA ALA A 103 -1.06 5.92 1.41
C ALA A 103 -2.11 5.10 0.68
N LEU A 104 -2.89 5.72 -0.19
CA LEU A 104 -3.84 5.05 -1.09
C LEU A 104 -3.36 5.22 -2.53
N GLY A 105 -2.80 4.17 -3.12
CA GLY A 105 -2.25 4.25 -4.47
C GLY A 105 -1.33 3.10 -4.85
N GLY A 106 -0.63 3.25 -5.97
CA GLY A 106 0.46 2.33 -6.35
C GLY A 106 1.76 2.57 -5.58
N GLY A 107 2.85 1.94 -6.03
CA GLY A 107 4.16 2.03 -5.38
C GLY A 107 4.71 3.44 -5.23
N VAL A 108 4.44 4.34 -6.19
CA VAL A 108 4.85 5.76 -6.12
C VAL A 108 4.27 6.46 -4.89
N ILE A 109 2.96 6.32 -4.66
CA ILE A 109 2.29 6.92 -3.50
C ILE A 109 2.75 6.25 -2.20
N GLY A 110 2.94 4.92 -2.22
CA GLY A 110 3.48 4.18 -1.08
C GLY A 110 4.86 4.69 -0.65
N ASP A 111 5.81 4.75 -1.57
CA ASP A 111 7.19 5.12 -1.30
C ASP A 111 7.30 6.58 -0.85
N LEU A 112 6.63 7.50 -1.56
CA LEU A 112 6.65 8.92 -1.25
C LEU A 112 6.03 9.22 0.13
N SER A 113 4.87 8.61 0.40
CA SER A 113 4.17 8.81 1.68
C SER A 113 4.92 8.14 2.83
N GLY A 114 5.49 6.96 2.60
CA GLY A 114 6.31 6.26 3.57
C GLY A 114 7.55 7.04 3.96
N PHE A 115 8.25 7.61 2.97
CA PHE A 115 9.42 8.45 3.21
C PHE A 115 9.06 9.75 3.94
N ALA A 116 7.97 10.41 3.55
CA ALA A 116 7.50 11.59 4.29
C ALA A 116 7.12 11.24 5.74
N SER A 117 6.53 10.07 5.97
CA SER A 117 6.13 9.60 7.30
C SER A 117 7.33 9.25 8.18
N SER A 118 8.41 8.73 7.60
CA SER A 118 9.61 8.36 8.34
C SER A 118 10.38 9.58 8.86
N ILE A 119 10.42 10.65 8.08
CA ILE A 119 11.18 11.86 8.43
C ILE A 119 10.35 12.88 9.23
N PHE A 120 9.02 12.90 9.07
CA PHE A 120 8.17 13.82 9.83
C PHE A 120 8.25 13.54 11.33
N LYS A 121 8.76 14.51 12.12
CA LYS A 121 9.00 14.39 13.56
C LYS A 121 9.81 13.12 13.94
N ARG A 122 10.64 12.62 13.02
CA ARG A 122 11.41 11.36 13.12
C ARG A 122 10.52 10.09 13.19
N GLY A 123 9.33 10.14 12.62
CA GLY A 123 8.41 9.02 12.52
C GLY A 123 7.00 9.37 12.97
N VAL A 124 6.02 9.07 12.11
CA VAL A 124 4.58 9.08 12.40
C VAL A 124 3.97 7.79 11.88
N ASN A 125 2.86 7.32 12.47
CA ASN A 125 2.25 6.07 12.03
C ASN A 125 1.91 6.12 10.54
N PHE A 126 2.25 5.03 9.84
CA PHE A 126 2.10 4.91 8.41
C PHE A 126 1.31 3.65 8.04
N VAL A 127 0.31 3.78 7.17
CA VAL A 127 -0.53 2.68 6.68
C VAL A 127 -0.53 2.68 5.16
N GLN A 128 -0.39 1.50 4.56
CA GLN A 128 -0.47 1.33 3.10
C GLN A 128 -1.79 0.70 2.69
N ILE A 129 -2.40 1.25 1.64
CA ILE A 129 -3.56 0.72 0.95
C ILE A 129 -3.21 0.62 -0.54
N PRO A 130 -2.47 -0.42 -0.95
CA PRO A 130 -1.98 -0.54 -2.33
C PRO A 130 -3.13 -0.84 -3.32
N THR A 131 -3.18 -0.08 -4.42
CA THR A 131 -4.25 -0.17 -5.44
C THR A 131 -3.79 -0.69 -6.80
N THR A 132 -2.48 -0.91 -6.97
CA THR A 132 -1.92 -1.61 -8.14
C THR A 132 -1.56 -3.04 -7.77
N LEU A 133 -1.67 -3.99 -8.70
CA LEU A 133 -1.31 -5.37 -8.42
C LEU A 133 0.17 -5.48 -7.98
N LEU A 134 1.07 -4.77 -8.66
CA LEU A 134 2.49 -4.70 -8.29
C LEU A 134 2.68 -4.27 -6.83
N ALA A 135 2.04 -3.18 -6.41
CA ALA A 135 2.15 -2.73 -5.02
C ALA A 135 1.53 -3.70 -4.01
N GLN A 136 0.44 -4.40 -4.37
CA GLN A 136 -0.21 -5.37 -3.50
C GLN A 136 0.67 -6.60 -3.23
N VAL A 137 1.46 -7.04 -4.21
CA VAL A 137 2.28 -8.25 -4.12
C VAL A 137 3.74 -7.98 -3.78
N ASP A 138 4.21 -6.77 -4.07
CA ASP A 138 5.60 -6.40 -3.99
C ASP A 138 5.80 -5.12 -3.16
N SER A 139 5.70 -3.93 -3.77
CA SER A 139 6.27 -2.71 -3.19
C SER A 139 5.74 -2.30 -1.81
N SER A 140 4.56 -2.76 -1.39
CA SER A 140 4.03 -2.48 -0.04
C SER A 140 4.66 -3.29 1.09
N ILE A 141 5.56 -4.22 0.77
CA ILE A 141 6.21 -5.12 1.73
C ILE A 141 7.72 -4.87 1.68
N GLY A 142 8.35 -4.78 2.84
CA GLY A 142 9.81 -4.60 2.97
C GLY A 142 10.24 -3.26 3.57
N GLY A 143 9.33 -2.29 3.66
CA GLY A 143 9.62 -0.99 4.28
C GLY A 143 10.61 -0.12 3.52
N LYS A 144 11.03 -0.50 2.30
CA LYS A 144 11.79 0.38 1.42
C LYS A 144 10.87 1.53 1.01
N THR A 145 11.24 2.75 1.38
CA THR A 145 10.52 3.97 1.05
C THR A 145 11.52 4.97 0.47
N GLY A 146 11.09 5.84 -0.42
CA GLY A 146 12.02 6.81 -0.99
C GLY A 146 11.51 7.58 -2.18
N ILE A 147 12.42 8.38 -2.72
CA ILE A 147 12.20 9.28 -3.84
C ILE A 147 13.37 9.21 -4.82
N ASN A 148 13.12 9.73 -6.01
CA ASN A 148 14.13 9.87 -7.04
C ASN A 148 14.91 11.18 -6.84
N SER A 149 16.15 11.17 -7.31
CA SER A 149 17.02 12.34 -7.42
C SER A 149 17.42 12.56 -8.89
N SER A 150 18.15 13.63 -9.18
CA SER A 150 18.80 13.80 -10.49
C SER A 150 19.72 12.64 -10.85
N GLU A 151 20.36 12.04 -9.84
CA GLU A 151 21.35 10.97 -10.00
C GLU A 151 20.74 9.58 -10.18
N GLY A 152 19.41 9.43 -10.02
CA GLY A 152 18.75 8.15 -10.24
C GLY A 152 17.50 7.90 -9.43
N LYS A 153 16.89 6.74 -9.67
CA LYS A 153 15.67 6.30 -9.01
C LYS A 153 15.94 5.74 -7.62
N ASN A 154 15.05 6.03 -6.66
CA ASN A 154 15.10 5.52 -5.29
C ASN A 154 16.41 5.82 -4.53
N MET A 155 17.18 6.82 -4.95
CA MET A 155 18.49 7.14 -4.36
C MET A 155 18.41 7.80 -2.99
N ILE A 156 17.24 8.35 -2.63
CA ILE A 156 17.02 8.99 -1.32
C ILE A 156 15.85 8.29 -0.66
N GLY A 157 16.04 7.73 0.54
CA GLY A 157 15.00 6.95 1.18
C GLY A 157 15.33 6.49 2.59
N THR A 158 14.41 5.73 3.15
CA THR A 158 14.54 5.10 4.47
C THR A 158 13.93 3.71 4.48
N PHE A 159 14.42 2.85 5.36
CA PHE A 159 13.70 1.63 5.75
C PHE A 159 12.69 1.98 6.85
N TYR A 160 11.41 2.08 6.50
CA TYR A 160 10.32 2.44 7.40
C TYR A 160 9.13 1.51 7.23
N GLN A 161 8.90 0.66 8.24
CA GLN A 161 7.84 -0.35 8.18
C GLN A 161 6.46 0.29 8.41
N PRO A 162 5.45 -0.03 7.59
CA PRO A 162 4.08 0.39 7.87
C PRO A 162 3.55 -0.31 9.13
N LYS A 163 2.58 0.32 9.79
CA LYS A 163 1.83 -0.30 10.88
C LYS A 163 0.80 -1.31 10.36
N LEU A 164 0.32 -1.13 9.13
CA LEU A 164 -0.67 -1.98 8.48
C LEU A 164 -0.54 -1.86 6.97
N VAL A 165 -0.68 -2.98 6.27
CA VAL A 165 -0.95 -3.02 4.83
C VAL A 165 -2.36 -3.58 4.63
N LEU A 166 -3.23 -2.82 3.98
CA LEU A 166 -4.63 -3.18 3.75
C LEU A 166 -4.89 -3.35 2.26
N ILE A 167 -5.10 -4.59 1.82
CA ILE A 167 -5.25 -4.96 0.42
C ILE A 167 -6.71 -5.27 0.11
N ASP A 168 -7.28 -4.47 -0.80
CA ASP A 168 -8.57 -4.73 -1.42
C ASP A 168 -8.41 -5.05 -2.92
N PRO A 169 -8.49 -6.33 -3.32
CA PRO A 169 -8.37 -6.71 -4.73
C PRO A 169 -9.43 -6.06 -5.64
N ILE A 170 -10.55 -5.56 -5.09
CA ILE A 170 -11.58 -4.87 -5.89
C ILE A 170 -11.06 -3.56 -6.48
N THR A 171 -10.07 -2.93 -5.86
CA THR A 171 -9.43 -1.71 -6.41
C THR A 171 -8.79 -1.95 -7.78
N LEU A 172 -8.36 -3.18 -8.05
CA LEU A 172 -7.76 -3.59 -9.32
C LEU A 172 -8.72 -3.47 -10.51
N LYS A 173 -10.04 -3.46 -10.28
CA LYS A 173 -11.03 -3.28 -11.37
C LYS A 173 -10.94 -1.90 -12.05
N SER A 174 -10.36 -0.91 -11.37
CA SER A 174 -10.11 0.42 -11.92
C SER A 174 -8.72 0.58 -12.55
N LEU A 175 -7.89 -0.47 -12.45
CA LEU A 175 -6.51 -0.41 -12.88
C LEU A 175 -6.40 -0.68 -14.40
N PRO A 176 -5.66 0.14 -15.17
CA PRO A 176 -5.41 -0.15 -16.57
C PRO A 176 -4.76 -1.54 -16.75
N HIS A 177 -5.19 -2.28 -17.76
CA HIS A 177 -4.79 -3.68 -17.97
C HIS A 177 -3.28 -3.88 -18.04
N ARG A 178 -2.54 -2.96 -18.67
CA ARG A 178 -1.06 -2.96 -18.69
C ARG A 178 -0.44 -3.03 -17.29
N HIS A 179 -1.02 -2.36 -16.30
CA HIS A 179 -0.53 -2.39 -14.92
C HIS A 179 -0.92 -3.67 -14.17
N LEU A 180 -1.98 -4.37 -14.59
CA LEU A 180 -2.26 -5.74 -14.13
C LEU A 180 -1.18 -6.70 -14.63
N ILE A 181 -0.84 -6.65 -15.92
CA ILE A 181 0.24 -7.47 -16.50
C ILE A 181 1.57 -7.20 -15.77
N ALA A 182 1.91 -5.92 -15.56
CA ALA A 182 3.13 -5.55 -14.85
C ALA A 182 3.18 -6.11 -13.42
N GLY A 183 2.07 -6.08 -12.69
CA GLY A 183 1.98 -6.70 -11.37
C GLY A 183 2.02 -8.22 -11.41
N TYR A 184 1.44 -8.84 -12.43
CA TYR A 184 1.46 -10.28 -12.62
C TYR A 184 2.88 -10.80 -12.87
N ALA A 185 3.73 -10.04 -13.56
CA ALA A 185 5.14 -10.40 -13.73
C ALA A 185 5.86 -10.60 -12.38
N GLU A 186 5.58 -9.77 -11.38
CA GLU A 186 6.12 -9.93 -10.03
C GLU A 186 5.57 -11.17 -9.30
N ILE A 187 4.30 -11.51 -9.53
CA ILE A 187 3.70 -12.75 -9.03
C ILE A 187 4.41 -13.98 -9.62
N LEU A 188 4.61 -13.96 -10.93
CA LEU A 188 5.32 -15.03 -11.65
C LEU A 188 6.76 -15.16 -11.16
N LYS A 189 7.45 -14.04 -10.95
CA LYS A 189 8.79 -14.02 -10.35
C LYS A 189 8.81 -14.79 -9.04
N TYR A 190 7.93 -14.47 -8.09
CA TYR A 190 7.88 -15.17 -6.79
C TYR A 190 7.63 -16.67 -6.91
N ALA A 191 6.77 -17.08 -7.84
CA ALA A 191 6.53 -18.49 -8.11
C ALA A 191 7.79 -19.20 -8.62
N LEU A 192 8.50 -18.58 -9.58
CA LEU A 192 9.74 -19.12 -10.17
C LEU A 192 10.86 -19.26 -9.14
N ILE A 193 11.05 -18.25 -8.27
CA ILE A 193 12.20 -18.23 -7.35
C ILE A 193 11.96 -19.00 -6.05
N MET A 194 10.71 -19.30 -5.67
CA MET A 194 10.42 -19.81 -4.33
C MET A 194 9.38 -20.93 -4.25
N ASN A 195 8.53 -21.16 -5.27
CA ASN A 195 7.38 -22.05 -5.10
C ASN A 195 6.91 -22.69 -6.40
N THR A 196 7.43 -23.89 -6.70
CA THR A 196 7.05 -24.70 -7.87
C THR A 196 5.56 -25.05 -7.90
N LYS A 197 4.94 -25.35 -6.75
CA LYS A 197 3.49 -25.61 -6.68
C LYS A 197 2.68 -24.37 -7.04
N PHE A 198 3.12 -23.19 -6.60
CA PHE A 198 2.48 -21.92 -6.97
C PHE A 198 2.69 -21.61 -8.44
N PHE A 199 3.85 -21.93 -9.02
CA PHE A 199 4.09 -21.81 -10.45
C PHE A 199 3.11 -22.66 -11.27
N SER A 200 2.99 -23.96 -10.97
CA SER A 200 2.01 -24.84 -11.64
C SER A 200 0.56 -24.43 -11.42
N TRP A 201 0.26 -23.78 -10.28
CA TRP A 201 -1.05 -23.19 -10.04
C TRP A 201 -1.28 -21.95 -10.91
N LEU A 202 -0.27 -21.10 -11.11
CA LEU A 202 -0.38 -19.92 -11.98
C LEU A 202 -0.59 -20.30 -13.44
N GLU A 203 0.03 -21.38 -13.94
CA GLU A 203 -0.18 -21.87 -15.31
C GLU A 203 -1.66 -22.12 -15.60
N LYS A 204 -2.41 -22.63 -14.63
CA LYS A 204 -3.84 -22.95 -14.75
C LYS A 204 -4.76 -21.74 -14.55
N ASN A 205 -4.29 -20.69 -13.87
CA ASN A 205 -5.14 -19.60 -13.37
C ASN A 205 -4.76 -18.20 -13.89
N SER A 206 -3.68 -18.08 -14.65
CA SER A 206 -3.11 -16.82 -15.16
C SER A 206 -4.15 -15.93 -15.84
N HIS A 207 -4.95 -16.50 -16.75
CA HIS A 207 -6.00 -15.79 -17.48
C HIS A 207 -7.01 -15.15 -16.52
N SER A 208 -7.49 -15.90 -15.53
CA SER A 208 -8.47 -15.41 -14.56
C SER A 208 -7.92 -14.31 -13.66
N ILE A 209 -6.62 -14.36 -13.34
CA ILE A 209 -5.95 -13.36 -12.52
C ILE A 209 -5.75 -12.07 -13.31
N ILE A 210 -5.20 -12.15 -14.52
CA ILE A 210 -4.88 -10.99 -15.37
C ILE A 210 -6.16 -10.26 -15.80
N ASN A 211 -7.24 -11.00 -16.08
CA ASN A 211 -8.51 -10.43 -16.52
C ASN A 211 -9.52 -10.23 -15.37
N LEU A 212 -9.11 -10.50 -14.13
CA LEU A 212 -9.93 -10.32 -12.91
C LEU A 212 -11.29 -11.04 -12.95
N THR A 213 -11.39 -12.17 -13.65
CA THR A 213 -12.65 -12.92 -13.80
C THR A 213 -13.05 -13.65 -12.52
N ASP A 214 -12.08 -14.08 -11.70
CA ASP A 214 -12.30 -14.60 -10.35
C ASP A 214 -11.42 -13.91 -9.31
N ILE A 215 -12.07 -13.10 -8.46
CA ILE A 215 -11.39 -12.33 -7.42
C ILE A 215 -10.79 -13.21 -6.32
N ASN A 216 -11.30 -14.42 -6.10
CA ASN A 216 -10.75 -15.33 -5.11
C ASN A 216 -9.39 -15.90 -5.57
N LEU A 217 -9.24 -16.18 -6.87
CA LEU A 217 -7.95 -16.56 -7.46
C LEU A 217 -6.96 -15.40 -7.35
N VAL A 218 -7.40 -14.16 -7.62
CA VAL A 218 -6.55 -12.97 -7.43
C VAL A 218 -6.12 -12.82 -5.97
N MET A 219 -7.04 -13.00 -5.01
CA MET A 219 -6.71 -12.99 -3.57
C MET A 219 -5.69 -14.07 -3.20
N HIS A 220 -5.82 -15.27 -3.77
CA HIS A 220 -4.87 -16.35 -3.55
C HIS A 220 -3.48 -15.99 -4.09
N ALA A 221 -3.41 -15.47 -5.33
CA ALA A 221 -2.14 -15.07 -5.95
C ALA A 221 -1.45 -13.96 -5.14
N ILE A 222 -2.20 -12.96 -4.67
CA ILE A 222 -1.67 -11.90 -3.81
C ILE A 222 -1.15 -12.49 -2.50
N LYS A 223 -1.94 -13.33 -1.83
CA LYS A 223 -1.56 -13.96 -0.55
C LYS A 223 -0.24 -14.73 -0.67
N GLU A 224 -0.10 -15.60 -1.66
CA GLU A 224 1.11 -16.43 -1.80
C GLU A 224 2.32 -15.57 -2.20
N SER A 225 2.12 -14.50 -2.98
CA SER A 225 3.18 -13.53 -3.27
C SER A 225 3.60 -12.75 -2.03
N CYS A 226 2.65 -12.25 -1.23
CA CYS A 226 2.95 -11.55 0.02
C CYS A 226 3.73 -12.43 1.01
N LYS A 227 3.37 -13.72 1.13
CA LYS A 227 4.12 -14.67 1.94
C LYS A 227 5.55 -14.86 1.44
N SER A 228 5.71 -15.06 0.13
CA SER A 228 7.03 -15.24 -0.50
C SER A 228 7.90 -14.03 -0.23
N LYS A 229 7.36 -12.83 -0.45
CA LYS A 229 8.08 -11.58 -0.16
C LYS A 229 8.40 -11.39 1.32
N ALA A 230 7.48 -11.74 2.22
CA ALA A 230 7.71 -11.63 3.67
C ALA A 230 8.77 -12.59 4.21
N ILE A 231 9.14 -13.64 3.47
CA ILE A 231 10.25 -14.55 3.82
C ILE A 231 11.60 -13.95 3.39
N VAL A 232 11.62 -13.20 2.29
CA VAL A 232 12.84 -12.62 1.71
C VAL A 232 13.27 -11.33 2.40
N VAL A 233 12.32 -10.61 3.03
CA VAL A 233 12.55 -9.40 3.81
C VAL A 233 12.89 -9.75 5.24
#